data_AF-A0A3G1GMD3-F1
#
_entry.id   AF-A0A3G1GMD3-F1
#
_cell.length_a   1.000
_cell.length_b   1.000
_cell.length_c   1.000
_cell.angle_alpha   90.00
_cell.angle_beta   90.00
_cell.angle_gamma   90.00
#
_symmetry.space_group_name_H-M   'P 1'
#
loop_
_entity.id
_entity.type
_entity.pdbx_description
1 polymer ?
#
loop_
_entity_poly.entity_id
_entity_poly.type
_entity_poly.pdbx_seq_one_letter_code
_entity_poly.pdbx_strand_id
1 'polypeptide(L)'
;AIAPLISNFFLMAYALINYACFASSLASSPGWRPSFKYYNMWVALVGSLVCLAIMFAINWYMALITLGVICAIYVYLNYQKPDVNWGSSAQAQMYTDALKANLKLGSVGDHIKTYRPQLLVLTGAPHHRPPLVDLGSHITKEVGLMVCGQVILGELTQANIRKCTSQKENKWMQKRKVKGFTSVVCSPNLRTGVQSMLQLTGMGKMRPNSILMGYKHNWRSCTYEEIDDYVGVIHDAFDMNYGVCVLRMKGGLDISTIETKKDRMTITPDSGLGRPSHSLNTEKKPTTLELPNTNGPTEGNTVSSTPDSVQLTIASDLP
;
A
#
# COMPACT_ATOMS: atom_id res chain seq x y z
N ALA A 1 -36.81 2.15 -45.52
CA ALA A 1 -35.35 1.99 -45.26
C ALA A 1 -34.98 2.04 -43.76
N ILE A 2 -35.76 2.68 -42.88
CA ILE A 2 -35.38 2.91 -41.47
C ILE A 2 -35.71 1.69 -40.55
N ALA A 3 -36.77 0.94 -40.85
CA ALA A 3 -37.22 -0.16 -39.98
C ALA A 3 -36.19 -1.29 -39.73
N PRO A 4 -35.39 -1.75 -40.72
CA PRO A 4 -34.35 -2.76 -40.47
C PRO A 4 -33.21 -2.26 -39.57
N LEU A 5 -32.90 -0.96 -39.63
CA LEU A 5 -31.86 -0.34 -38.80
C LEU A 5 -32.28 -0.32 -37.33
N ILE A 6 -33.50 0.16 -37.05
CA ILE A 6 -34.05 0.19 -35.69
C ILE A 6 -34.17 -1.23 -35.11
N SER A 7 -34.61 -2.18 -35.93
CA SER A 7 -34.75 -3.59 -35.51
C SER A 7 -33.43 -4.22 -35.10
N ASN A 8 -32.33 -3.95 -35.82
CA ASN A 8 -31.00 -4.46 -35.47
C ASN A 8 -30.48 -3.88 -34.14
N PHE A 9 -30.72 -2.59 -33.86
CA PHE A 9 -30.33 -2.00 -32.58
C PHE A 9 -31.08 -2.62 -31.40
N PHE A 10 -32.40 -2.85 -31.51
CA PHE A 10 -33.16 -3.52 -30.46
C PHE A 10 -32.74 -4.97 -30.26
N LEU A 11 -32.52 -5.73 -31.34
CA LEU A 11 -32.03 -7.10 -31.25
C LEU A 11 -30.68 -7.19 -30.54
N MET A 12 -29.79 -6.24 -30.82
CA MET A 12 -28.48 -6.18 -30.17
C MET A 12 -28.59 -5.81 -28.69
N ALA A 13 -29.48 -4.88 -28.32
CA ALA A 13 -29.76 -4.59 -26.92
C ALA A 13 -30.29 -5.83 -26.17
N TYR A 14 -31.22 -6.58 -26.78
CA TYR A 14 -31.72 -7.84 -26.21
C TYR A 14 -30.62 -8.91 -26.12
N ALA A 15 -29.74 -9.01 -27.12
CA ALA A 15 -28.61 -9.91 -27.10
C ALA A 15 -27.64 -9.59 -25.95
N LEU A 16 -27.34 -8.31 -25.74
CA LEU A 16 -26.47 -7.83 -24.66
C LEU A 16 -27.06 -8.04 -23.28
N ILE A 17 -28.37 -7.78 -23.08
CA ILE A 17 -29.04 -8.02 -21.80
C ILE A 17 -28.99 -9.51 -21.45
N ASN A 18 -29.36 -10.37 -22.40
CA ASN A 18 -29.33 -11.83 -22.22
C ASN A 18 -27.91 -12.34 -21.94
N TYR A 19 -26.92 -11.85 -22.69
CA TYR A 19 -25.53 -12.20 -22.46
C TYR A 19 -25.01 -11.70 -21.10
N ALA A 20 -25.37 -10.48 -20.69
CA ALA A 20 -25.00 -9.93 -19.39
C ALA A 20 -25.57 -10.76 -18.23
N CYS A 21 -26.82 -11.23 -18.34
CA CYS A 21 -27.42 -12.14 -17.37
C CYS A 21 -26.69 -13.49 -17.32
N PHE A 22 -26.32 -14.07 -18.47
CA PHE A 22 -25.54 -15.30 -18.53
C PHE A 22 -24.15 -15.12 -17.92
N ALA A 23 -23.40 -14.10 -18.36
CA ALA A 23 -22.05 -13.82 -17.90
C ALA A 23 -22.00 -13.52 -16.39
N SER A 24 -22.98 -12.78 -15.86
CA SER A 24 -23.08 -12.48 -14.42
C SER A 24 -23.36 -13.73 -13.58
N SER A 25 -24.20 -14.64 -14.09
CA SER A 25 -24.43 -15.96 -13.48
C SER A 25 -23.19 -16.85 -13.52
N LEU A 26 -22.53 -16.93 -14.67
CA LEU A 26 -21.34 -17.77 -14.86
C LEU A 26 -20.18 -17.28 -13.98
N ALA A 27 -19.97 -15.97 -13.92
CA ALA A 27 -18.95 -15.35 -13.07
C ALA A 27 -19.30 -15.38 -11.57
N SER A 28 -20.49 -15.86 -11.19
CA SER A 28 -20.96 -15.86 -9.79
C SER A 28 -20.75 -14.51 -9.10
N SER A 29 -21.07 -13.42 -9.82
CA SER A 29 -20.83 -12.06 -9.33
C SER A 29 -21.56 -11.86 -7.99
N PRO A 30 -20.92 -11.33 -6.93
CA PRO A 30 -21.50 -11.31 -5.58
C PRO A 30 -22.86 -10.61 -5.45
N GLY A 31 -23.14 -9.63 -6.31
CA GLY A 31 -24.42 -8.91 -6.36
C GLY A 31 -25.50 -9.59 -7.21
N TRP A 32 -25.16 -10.62 -7.98
CA TRP A 32 -26.10 -11.30 -8.89
C TRP A 32 -26.82 -12.45 -8.17
N ARG A 33 -28.07 -12.22 -7.76
CA ARG A 33 -28.94 -13.20 -7.09
C ARG A 33 -30.33 -13.25 -7.72
N PRO A 34 -30.47 -13.85 -8.91
CA PRO A 34 -31.77 -13.97 -9.56
C PRO A 34 -32.70 -14.83 -8.71
N SER A 35 -33.70 -14.21 -8.08
CA SER A 35 -34.69 -14.91 -7.24
C SER A 35 -35.87 -15.46 -8.04
N PHE A 36 -35.90 -15.23 -9.35
CA PHE A 36 -37.02 -15.63 -10.21
C PHE A 36 -37.01 -17.13 -10.49
N LYS A 37 -38.15 -17.80 -10.25
CA LYS A 37 -38.28 -19.27 -10.31
C LYS A 37 -37.88 -19.90 -11.65
N TYR A 38 -38.17 -19.22 -12.77
CA TYR A 38 -37.91 -19.74 -14.12
C TYR A 38 -36.65 -19.16 -14.77
N TYR A 39 -35.83 -18.44 -14.00
CA TYR A 39 -34.55 -17.97 -14.51
C TYR A 39 -33.56 -19.14 -14.64
N ASN A 40 -32.92 -19.25 -15.79
CA ASN A 40 -31.82 -20.19 -16.02
C ASN A 40 -30.74 -19.51 -16.87
N MET A 41 -29.47 -19.62 -16.46
CA MET A 41 -28.35 -18.98 -17.17
C MET A 41 -28.23 -19.46 -18.62
N TRP A 42 -28.50 -20.74 -18.87
CA TRP A 42 -28.38 -21.34 -20.21
C TRP A 42 -29.47 -20.84 -21.15
N VAL A 43 -30.68 -20.57 -20.62
CA VAL A 43 -31.76 -19.96 -21.39
C VAL A 43 -31.38 -18.54 -21.82
N ALA A 44 -30.73 -17.77 -20.94
CA ALA A 44 -30.21 -16.45 -21.29
C ALA A 44 -29.12 -16.53 -22.38
N LEU A 45 -28.20 -17.50 -22.32
CA LEU A 45 -27.22 -17.71 -23.38
C LEU A 45 -27.88 -18.02 -24.73
N VAL A 46 -28.84 -18.95 -24.74
CA VAL A 46 -29.58 -19.30 -25.95
C VAL A 46 -30.33 -18.08 -26.50
N GLY A 47 -31.00 -17.30 -25.65
CA GLY A 47 -31.68 -16.08 -26.05
C GLY A 47 -30.74 -15.07 -26.72
N SER A 48 -29.53 -14.89 -26.18
CA SER A 48 -28.51 -14.03 -26.80
C SER A 48 -28.08 -14.52 -28.18
N LEU A 49 -27.80 -15.82 -28.32
CA LEU A 49 -27.38 -16.42 -29.59
C LEU A 49 -28.47 -16.36 -30.65
N VAL A 50 -29.74 -16.57 -30.27
CA VAL A 50 -30.90 -16.44 -31.17
C VAL A 50 -31.04 -15.00 -31.65
N CYS A 51 -30.91 -14.01 -30.76
CA CYS A 51 -30.94 -12.60 -31.14
C CYS A 51 -29.82 -12.26 -32.15
N LEU A 52 -28.60 -12.76 -31.94
CA LEU A 52 -27.50 -12.56 -32.89
C LEU A 52 -27.77 -13.25 -34.24
N ALA A 53 -28.28 -14.49 -34.23
CA ALA A 53 -28.59 -15.23 -35.45
C ALA A 53 -29.65 -14.51 -36.31
N ILE A 54 -30.72 -14.02 -35.67
CA ILE A 54 -31.76 -13.25 -36.37
C ILE A 54 -31.18 -11.93 -36.91
N MET A 55 -30.28 -11.27 -36.17
CA MET A 55 -29.63 -10.03 -36.62
C MET A 55 -28.83 -10.25 -37.92
N PHE A 56 -28.07 -11.34 -38.00
CA PHE A 56 -27.35 -11.73 -39.22
C PHE A 56 -28.29 -12.14 -40.36
N ALA A 57 -29.42 -12.78 -40.06
CA ALA A 57 -30.41 -13.20 -41.05
C ALA A 57 -31.18 -12.02 -41.69
N ILE A 58 -31.44 -10.96 -40.93
CA ILE A 58 -32.09 -9.74 -41.45
C ILE A 58 -31.14 -9.00 -42.39
N ASN A 59 -29.94 -8.67 -41.91
CA ASN A 59 -28.95 -7.92 -42.69
C ASN A 59 -27.54 -8.08 -42.11
N TRP A 60 -26.72 -8.90 -42.77
CA TRP A 60 -25.39 -9.27 -42.31
C TRP A 60 -24.40 -8.08 -42.24
N TYR A 61 -24.44 -7.12 -43.17
CA TYR A 61 -23.49 -6.00 -43.17
C TYR A 61 -23.82 -4.98 -42.07
N MET A 62 -25.10 -4.70 -41.83
CA MET A 62 -25.53 -3.86 -40.71
C MET A 62 -25.26 -4.53 -39.35
N ALA A 63 -25.37 -5.86 -39.27
CA ALA A 63 -25.01 -6.62 -38.09
C ALA A 63 -23.52 -6.47 -37.72
N LEU A 64 -22.62 -6.51 -38.71
CA LEU A 64 -21.18 -6.29 -38.48
C LEU A 64 -20.88 -4.85 -38.01
N ILE A 65 -21.53 -3.84 -38.60
CA ILE A 65 -21.36 -2.44 -38.20
C ILE A 65 -21.80 -2.23 -36.74
N THR A 66 -22.99 -2.72 -36.37
CA THR A 66 -23.52 -2.59 -35.00
C THR A 66 -22.66 -3.32 -33.97
N LEU A 67 -22.19 -4.53 -34.29
CA LEU A 67 -21.26 -5.27 -33.43
C LEU A 67 -19.93 -4.52 -33.27
N GLY A 68 -19.39 -3.94 -34.36
CA GLY A 68 -18.18 -3.12 -34.33
C GLY A 68 -18.32 -1.89 -33.43
N VAL A 69 -19.43 -1.15 -33.54
CA VAL A 69 -19.71 0.02 -32.70
C VAL A 69 -19.79 -0.36 -31.22
N ILE A 70 -20.47 -1.45 -30.88
CA ILE A 70 -20.58 -1.90 -29.48
C ILE A 70 -19.26 -2.42 -28.95
N CYS A 71 -18.48 -3.13 -29.77
CA CYS A 71 -17.13 -3.55 -29.40
C CYS A 71 -16.24 -2.33 -29.13
N ALA A 72 -16.31 -1.29 -29.97
CA ALA A 72 -15.56 -0.06 -29.78
C ALA A 72 -15.96 0.66 -28.49
N ILE A 73 -17.27 0.76 -28.19
CA ILE A 73 -17.76 1.32 -26.93
C ILE A 73 -17.27 0.49 -25.73
N TYR A 74 -17.36 -0.83 -25.82
CA TYR A 74 -16.90 -1.73 -24.76
C TYR A 74 -15.40 -1.57 -24.47
N VAL A 75 -14.57 -1.52 -25.52
CA VAL A 75 -13.12 -1.29 -25.39
C VAL A 75 -12.84 0.11 -24.83
N TYR A 76 -13.56 1.12 -25.30
CA TYR A 76 -13.43 2.50 -24.80
C TYR A 76 -13.74 2.59 -23.29
N LEU A 77 -14.84 1.98 -22.84
CA LEU A 77 -15.22 1.94 -21.42
C LEU A 77 -14.19 1.18 -20.58
N ASN A 78 -13.69 0.05 -21.08
CA ASN A 78 -12.64 -0.72 -20.40
C ASN A 78 -11.30 0.02 -20.31
N TYR A 79 -10.99 0.87 -21.30
CA TYR A 79 -9.78 1.68 -21.29
C TYR A 79 -9.90 2.86 -20.31
N GLN A 80 -11.04 3.55 -20.30
CA GLN A 80 -11.24 4.75 -19.49
C GLN A 80 -11.30 4.45 -17.99
N LYS A 81 -11.72 3.22 -17.59
CA LYS A 81 -11.87 2.77 -16.20
C LYS A 81 -12.36 3.89 -15.26
N PRO A 82 -13.53 4.50 -15.53
CA PRO A 82 -14.02 5.59 -14.69
C PRO A 82 -14.12 5.12 -13.23
N ASP A 83 -13.73 5.98 -12.29
CA ASP A 83 -13.87 5.72 -10.85
C ASP A 83 -15.35 5.79 -10.48
N VAL A 84 -16.06 4.68 -10.64
CA VAL A 84 -17.49 4.59 -10.37
C VAL A 84 -17.77 3.96 -9.01
N ASN A 85 -18.67 4.62 -8.27
CA ASN A 85 -19.01 4.34 -6.87
C ASN A 85 -19.88 3.09 -6.67
N TRP A 86 -20.38 2.46 -7.74
CA TRP A 86 -21.21 1.25 -7.65
C TRP A 86 -20.43 -0.07 -7.46
N GLY A 87 -19.12 0.01 -7.22
CA GLY A 87 -18.28 -1.18 -7.02
C GLY A 87 -18.04 -1.92 -8.33
N SER A 88 -16.82 -2.41 -8.54
CA SER A 88 -16.48 -3.15 -9.74
C SER A 88 -16.72 -4.65 -9.53
N SER A 89 -17.49 -5.30 -10.41
CA SER A 89 -17.60 -6.77 -10.44
C SER A 89 -16.22 -7.44 -10.50
N ALA A 90 -15.23 -6.80 -11.13
CA ALA A 90 -13.86 -7.28 -11.17
C ALA A 90 -13.17 -7.24 -9.79
N GLN A 91 -13.38 -6.17 -9.00
CA GLN A 91 -12.86 -6.10 -7.63
C GLN A 91 -13.48 -7.19 -6.74
N ALA A 92 -14.79 -7.41 -6.90
CA ALA A 92 -15.52 -8.43 -6.17
C ALA A 92 -15.00 -9.85 -6.50
N GLN A 93 -14.69 -10.11 -7.77
CA GLN A 93 -14.07 -11.35 -8.21
C GLN A 93 -12.65 -11.52 -7.65
N MET A 94 -11.80 -10.47 -7.73
CA MET A 94 -10.44 -10.50 -7.19
C MET A 94 -10.42 -10.88 -5.70
N TYR A 95 -11.37 -10.35 -4.91
CA TYR A 95 -11.49 -10.69 -3.49
C TYR A 95 -11.84 -12.17 -3.29
N THR A 96 -12.82 -12.70 -4.02
CA THR A 96 -13.22 -14.11 -3.86
C THR A 96 -12.12 -15.06 -4.32
N ASP A 97 -11.39 -14.72 -5.38
CA ASP A 97 -10.24 -15.49 -5.85
C ASP A 97 -9.11 -15.49 -4.82
N ALA A 98 -8.78 -14.33 -4.23
CA ALA A 98 -7.77 -14.23 -3.18
C ALA A 98 -8.15 -15.05 -1.93
N LEU A 99 -9.42 -14.99 -1.52
CA LEU A 99 -9.92 -15.77 -0.39
C LEU A 99 -9.84 -17.27 -0.65
N LYS A 100 -10.32 -17.74 -1.81
CA LYS A 100 -10.26 -19.15 -2.21
C LYS A 100 -8.82 -19.65 -2.29
N ALA A 101 -7.91 -18.84 -2.85
CA ALA A 101 -6.49 -19.16 -2.92
C ALA A 101 -5.87 -19.31 -1.52
N ASN A 102 -6.19 -18.39 -0.59
CA ASN A 102 -5.66 -18.46 0.77
C ASN A 102 -6.20 -19.66 1.56
N LEU A 103 -7.49 -19.99 1.41
CA LEU A 103 -8.09 -21.18 2.02
C LEU A 103 -7.46 -22.47 1.47
N LYS A 104 -7.22 -22.53 0.15
CA LYS A 104 -6.54 -23.67 -0.47
C LYS A 104 -5.12 -23.82 0.07
N LEU A 105 -4.39 -22.71 0.26
CA LEU A 105 -3.05 -22.72 0.85
C LEU A 105 -3.06 -23.32 2.26
N GLY A 106 -4.10 -23.07 3.05
CA GLY A 106 -4.28 -23.65 4.39
C GLY A 106 -4.28 -25.19 4.42
N SER A 107 -4.75 -25.83 3.35
CA SER A 107 -4.83 -27.30 3.27
C SER A 107 -3.52 -27.99 2.83
N VAL A 108 -2.55 -27.23 2.32
CA VAL A 108 -1.29 -27.78 1.80
C VAL A 108 -0.28 -27.94 2.95
N GLY A 109 0.36 -29.10 3.11
CA GLY A 109 1.40 -29.31 4.12
C GLY A 109 2.65 -28.44 3.90
N ASP A 110 3.37 -28.11 4.97
CA ASP A 110 4.62 -27.35 4.87
C ASP A 110 5.79 -28.26 4.48
N HIS A 111 6.66 -27.80 3.58
CA HIS A 111 7.85 -28.54 3.14
C HIS A 111 9.07 -27.62 3.12
N ILE A 112 10.23 -28.13 3.56
CA ILE A 112 11.45 -27.31 3.73
C ILE A 112 11.93 -26.67 2.42
N LYS A 113 11.79 -27.38 1.30
CA LYS A 113 12.12 -26.88 -0.06
C LYS A 113 11.22 -25.74 -0.55
N THR A 114 10.09 -25.50 0.11
CA THR A 114 9.14 -24.44 -0.24
C THR A 114 9.16 -23.27 0.73
N TYR A 115 10.16 -23.22 1.62
CA TYR A 115 10.34 -22.10 2.54
C TYR A 115 10.40 -20.77 1.78
N ARG A 116 9.66 -19.78 2.28
CA ARG A 116 9.65 -18.41 1.77
C ARG A 116 9.85 -17.45 2.95
N PRO A 117 10.74 -16.45 2.82
CA PRO A 117 10.86 -15.43 3.85
C PRO A 117 9.59 -14.57 3.85
N GLN A 118 8.88 -14.54 4.98
CA GLN A 118 7.70 -13.70 5.19
C GLN A 118 8.04 -12.70 6.30
N LEU A 119 8.23 -11.44 5.95
CA LEU A 119 8.81 -10.44 6.84
C LEU A 119 7.75 -9.53 7.48
N LEU A 120 7.83 -9.39 8.80
CA LEU A 120 7.26 -8.27 9.54
C LEU A 120 8.37 -7.23 9.73
N VAL A 121 8.30 -6.12 9.01
CA VAL A 121 9.30 -5.05 9.06
C VAL A 121 8.84 -3.97 10.04
N LEU A 122 9.54 -3.81 11.15
CA LEU A 122 9.24 -2.77 12.15
C LEU A 122 9.76 -1.41 11.70
N THR A 123 9.07 -0.81 10.72
CA THR A 123 9.45 0.47 10.13
C THR A 123 8.99 1.66 10.95
N GLY A 124 7.97 1.50 11.79
CA GLY A 124 7.13 2.63 12.15
C GLY A 124 6.42 3.12 10.88
N ALA A 125 6.28 4.43 10.72
CA ALA A 125 5.79 4.96 9.45
C ALA A 125 6.79 4.66 8.32
N PRO A 126 6.40 3.99 7.21
CA PRO A 126 7.34 3.54 6.17
C PRO A 126 8.21 4.66 5.56
N HIS A 127 7.67 5.89 5.53
CA HIS A 127 8.37 7.08 5.03
C HIS A 127 9.49 7.57 5.97
N HIS A 128 9.40 7.29 7.28
CA HIS A 128 10.43 7.68 8.25
C HIS A 128 11.67 6.78 8.20
N ARG A 129 11.54 5.54 7.73
CA ARG A 129 12.67 4.58 7.63
C ARG A 129 12.71 3.84 6.30
N PRO A 130 12.86 4.53 5.15
CA PRO A 130 12.87 3.90 3.83
C PRO A 130 13.92 2.78 3.66
N PRO A 131 15.14 2.86 4.23
CA PRO A 131 16.12 1.78 4.07
C PRO A 131 15.66 0.42 4.59
N LEU A 132 14.85 0.38 5.66
CA LEU A 132 14.25 -0.87 6.16
C LEU A 132 13.24 -1.44 5.17
N VAL A 133 12.42 -0.57 4.57
CA VAL A 133 11.44 -0.95 3.55
C VAL A 133 12.17 -1.49 2.31
N ASP A 134 13.19 -0.79 1.84
CA ASP A 134 13.95 -1.20 0.65
C ASP A 134 14.66 -2.53 0.88
N LEU A 135 15.30 -2.73 2.05
CA LEU A 135 15.92 -4.01 2.39
C LEU A 135 14.89 -5.14 2.47
N GLY A 136 13.76 -4.93 3.17
CA GLY A 136 12.68 -5.91 3.25
C GLY A 136 12.13 -6.29 1.88
N SER A 137 11.96 -5.32 0.99
CA SER A 137 11.53 -5.51 -0.40
C SER A 137 12.56 -6.35 -1.19
N HIS A 138 13.85 -6.06 -1.02
CA HIS A 138 14.92 -6.83 -1.66
C HIS A 138 15.07 -8.26 -1.13
N ILE A 139 14.75 -8.53 0.14
CA ILE A 139 14.78 -9.89 0.71
C ILE A 139 13.58 -10.69 0.20
N THR A 140 12.38 -10.10 0.22
CA THR A 140 11.16 -10.79 -0.19
C THR A 140 11.03 -10.94 -1.71
N LYS A 141 11.63 -10.03 -2.50
CA LYS A 141 11.63 -10.00 -3.98
C LYS A 141 10.26 -10.25 -4.61
N GLU A 142 9.18 -9.83 -3.95
CA GLU A 142 7.80 -10.10 -4.38
C GLU A 142 7.39 -11.60 -4.41
N VAL A 143 8.26 -12.48 -3.90
CA VAL A 143 8.09 -13.93 -3.79
C VAL A 143 7.56 -14.32 -2.40
N GLY A 144 7.87 -13.49 -1.39
CA GLY A 144 7.43 -13.61 0.00
C GLY A 144 6.52 -12.47 0.44
N LEU A 145 5.82 -12.68 1.55
CA LEU A 145 4.98 -11.66 2.18
C LEU A 145 5.87 -10.61 2.87
N MET A 146 5.56 -9.32 2.65
CA MET A 146 6.16 -8.22 3.40
C MET A 146 5.06 -7.39 4.06
N VAL A 147 5.15 -7.20 5.37
CA VAL A 147 4.26 -6.34 6.14
C VAL A 147 5.08 -5.30 6.90
N CYS A 148 4.83 -4.01 6.63
CA CYS A 148 5.39 -2.90 7.38
C CYS A 148 4.55 -2.64 8.64
N GLY A 149 5.13 -2.92 9.80
CA GLY A 149 4.52 -2.71 11.12
C GLY A 149 4.81 -1.31 11.67
N GLN A 150 3.75 -0.61 12.10
CA GLN A 150 3.82 0.64 12.84
C GLN A 150 3.08 0.54 14.17
N VAL A 151 3.79 0.72 15.28
CA VAL A 151 3.18 0.89 16.61
C VAL A 151 3.03 2.38 16.89
N ILE A 152 1.79 2.82 17.11
CA ILE A 152 1.47 4.17 17.57
C ILE A 152 1.38 4.12 19.09
N LEU A 153 2.29 4.81 19.76
CA LEU A 153 2.33 4.87 21.21
C LEU A 153 1.20 5.74 21.75
N GLY A 154 0.47 5.21 22.73
CA GLY A 154 -0.57 5.92 23.47
C GLY A 154 -1.90 5.16 23.55
N GLU A 155 -2.87 5.79 24.21
CA GLU A 155 -4.21 5.23 24.39
C GLU A 155 -5.03 5.26 23.09
N LEU A 156 -6.10 4.46 23.09
CA LEU A 156 -7.02 4.28 21.96
C LEU A 156 -7.98 5.49 21.81
N THR A 157 -7.40 6.65 21.57
CA THR A 157 -8.14 7.88 21.28
C THR A 157 -8.61 7.91 19.82
N GLN A 158 -9.70 8.65 19.54
CA GLN A 158 -10.22 8.83 18.18
C GLN A 158 -9.15 9.33 17.19
N ALA A 159 -8.22 10.18 17.65
CA ALA A 159 -7.11 10.66 16.84
C ALA A 159 -6.15 9.53 16.45
N ASN A 160 -5.81 8.63 17.37
CA ASN A 160 -4.92 7.50 17.12
C ASN A 160 -5.60 6.42 16.25
N ILE A 161 -6.90 6.17 16.44
CA ILE A 161 -7.68 5.25 15.58
C ILE A 161 -7.67 5.75 14.12
N ARG A 162 -7.86 7.05 13.91
CA ARG A 162 -7.79 7.66 12.57
C ARG A 162 -6.42 7.49 11.93
N LYS A 163 -5.34 7.58 12.71
CA LYS A 163 -3.98 7.30 12.22
C LYS A 163 -3.81 5.82 11.86
N CYS A 164 -4.36 4.89 12.64
CA CYS A 164 -4.29 3.46 12.33
C CYS A 164 -5.07 3.08 11.06
N THR A 165 -6.16 3.79 10.78
CA THR A 165 -7.03 3.54 9.61
C THR A 165 -6.59 4.33 8.37
N SER A 166 -5.56 5.17 8.51
CA SER A 166 -5.03 5.99 7.42
C SER A 166 -4.48 5.11 6.29
N GLN A 167 -4.79 5.48 5.04
CA GLN A 167 -4.17 4.86 3.86
C GLN A 167 -2.93 5.62 3.36
N LYS A 168 -2.44 6.62 4.09
CA LYS A 168 -1.28 7.45 3.69
C LYS A 168 -0.05 6.59 3.41
N GLU A 169 0.21 5.62 4.29
CA GLU A 169 1.37 4.74 4.27
C GLU A 169 1.30 3.80 3.06
N ASN A 170 0.12 3.21 2.80
CA ASN A 170 -0.14 2.39 1.61
C ASN A 170 0.07 3.18 0.31
N LYS A 171 -0.42 4.43 0.26
CA LYS A 171 -0.22 5.30 -0.92
C LYS A 171 1.26 5.61 -1.17
N TRP A 172 2.05 5.83 -0.11
CA TRP A 172 3.49 6.05 -0.23
C TRP A 172 4.20 4.81 -0.79
N MET A 173 3.87 3.61 -0.30
CA MET A 173 4.45 2.36 -0.80
C MET A 173 4.09 2.10 -2.27
N GLN A 174 2.82 2.33 -2.64
CA GLN A 174 2.36 2.21 -4.03
C GLN A 174 3.11 3.17 -4.97
N LYS A 175 3.32 4.42 -4.55
CA LYS A 175 4.09 5.42 -5.33
C LYS A 175 5.54 4.98 -5.54
N ARG A 176 6.16 4.34 -4.55
CA ARG A 176 7.53 3.78 -4.63
C ARG A 176 7.58 2.39 -5.30
N LYS A 177 6.43 1.84 -5.72
CA LYS A 177 6.29 0.50 -6.30
C LYS A 177 6.80 -0.62 -5.38
N VAL A 178 6.69 -0.44 -4.06
CA VAL A 178 7.02 -1.47 -3.08
C VAL A 178 5.80 -2.37 -2.90
N LYS A 179 5.96 -3.68 -3.12
CA LYS A 179 4.91 -4.67 -2.91
C LYS A 179 4.92 -5.16 -1.46
N GLY A 180 4.03 -4.62 -0.65
CA GLY A 180 3.85 -5.01 0.75
C GLY A 180 2.58 -4.42 1.34
N PHE A 181 2.22 -4.89 2.53
CA PHE A 181 1.08 -4.40 3.29
C PHE A 181 1.55 -3.53 4.45
N THR A 182 0.72 -2.61 4.94
CA THR A 182 0.95 -1.92 6.22
C THR A 182 0.05 -2.48 7.29
N SER A 183 0.60 -2.72 8.48
CA SER A 183 -0.16 -3.04 9.70
C SER A 183 0.15 -1.98 10.75
N VAL A 184 -0.89 -1.34 11.29
CA VAL A 184 -0.75 -0.28 12.29
C VAL A 184 -1.52 -0.68 13.54
N VAL A 185 -0.86 -0.63 14.69
CA VAL A 185 -1.44 -0.94 16.00
C VAL A 185 -1.24 0.23 16.95
N CYS A 186 -2.26 0.56 17.73
CA CYS A 186 -2.16 1.52 18.84
C CYS A 186 -1.92 0.75 20.13
N SER A 187 -0.89 1.11 20.89
CA SER A 187 -0.53 0.43 22.13
C SER A 187 0.18 1.39 23.10
N PRO A 188 0.06 1.23 24.42
CA PRO A 188 0.79 2.08 25.38
C PRO A 188 2.32 1.93 25.25
N ASN A 189 2.80 0.70 25.06
CA ASN A 189 4.23 0.37 24.99
C ASN A 189 4.60 -0.24 23.65
N LEU A 190 5.88 -0.16 23.28
CA LEU A 190 6.36 -0.70 22.02
C LEU A 190 6.25 -2.23 22.03
N ARG A 191 6.71 -2.85 23.12
CA ARG A 191 6.75 -4.32 23.26
C ARG A 191 5.38 -4.96 23.10
N THR A 192 4.37 -4.49 23.84
CA THR A 192 3.00 -5.01 23.76
C THR A 192 2.36 -4.79 22.39
N GLY A 193 2.66 -3.67 21.74
CA GLY A 193 2.21 -3.39 20.37
C GLY A 193 2.81 -4.37 19.36
N VAL A 194 4.11 -4.66 19.48
CA VAL A 194 4.80 -5.63 18.61
C VAL A 194 4.34 -7.06 18.90
N GLN A 195 4.14 -7.44 20.17
CA GLN A 195 3.58 -8.76 20.53
C GLN A 195 2.22 -9.00 19.84
N SER A 196 1.36 -7.98 19.85
CA SER A 196 0.07 -8.04 19.14
C SER A 196 0.27 -8.25 17.63
N MET A 197 1.26 -7.60 17.02
CA MET A 197 1.59 -7.80 15.62
C MET A 197 2.17 -9.19 15.33
N LEU A 198 3.06 -9.71 16.17
CA LEU A 198 3.65 -11.04 16.01
C LEU A 198 2.56 -12.11 16.00
N GLN A 199 1.54 -11.97 16.85
CA GLN A 199 0.46 -12.96 16.96
C GLN A 199 -0.62 -12.81 15.89
N LEU A 200 -0.97 -11.57 15.51
CA LEU A 200 -2.18 -11.28 14.72
C LEU A 200 -1.90 -10.91 13.26
N THR A 201 -0.65 -10.62 12.88
CA THR A 201 -0.35 -10.19 11.51
C THR A 201 -0.42 -11.35 10.53
N GLY A 202 -1.21 -11.18 9.47
CA GLY A 202 -1.35 -12.15 8.39
C GLY A 202 -2.73 -12.80 8.36
N MET A 203 -2.91 -13.78 7.48
CA MET A 203 -4.16 -14.52 7.34
C MET A 203 -3.88 -15.97 6.92
N GLY A 204 -4.21 -16.94 7.78
CA GLY A 204 -3.94 -18.35 7.51
C GLY A 204 -2.44 -18.62 7.39
N LYS A 205 -2.01 -19.25 6.29
CA LYS A 205 -0.57 -19.51 6.01
C LYS A 205 0.20 -18.29 5.49
N MET A 206 -0.49 -17.24 5.06
CA MET A 206 0.11 -15.96 4.67
C MET A 206 0.37 -15.12 5.92
N ARG A 207 1.36 -15.51 6.73
CA ARG A 207 1.75 -14.83 7.97
C ARG A 207 3.27 -14.68 8.07
N PRO A 208 3.78 -13.56 8.62
CA PRO A 208 5.20 -13.39 8.81
C PRO A 208 5.82 -14.53 9.63
N ASN A 209 7.04 -14.93 9.27
CA ASN A 209 7.86 -15.93 9.99
C ASN A 209 9.21 -15.35 10.43
N SER A 210 9.49 -14.09 10.10
CA SER A 210 10.68 -13.38 10.54
C SER A 210 10.38 -11.90 10.74
N ILE A 211 11.10 -11.28 11.67
CA ILE A 211 11.02 -9.86 11.99
C ILE A 211 12.28 -9.16 11.49
N LEU A 212 12.09 -8.00 10.84
CA LEU A 212 13.16 -7.11 10.43
C LEU A 212 13.02 -5.80 11.19
N MET A 213 13.99 -5.48 12.03
CA MET A 213 13.98 -4.29 12.88
C MET A 213 15.24 -3.45 12.71
N GLY A 214 15.14 -2.16 13.01
CA GLY A 214 16.29 -1.26 13.01
C GLY A 214 17.12 -1.39 14.28
N TYR A 215 18.43 -1.24 14.17
CA TYR A 215 19.32 -1.09 15.32
C TYR A 215 19.01 0.22 16.07
N LYS A 216 18.90 0.16 17.40
CA LYS A 216 18.66 1.35 18.24
C LYS A 216 19.99 2.07 18.52
N HIS A 217 20.31 3.11 17.73
CA HIS A 217 21.56 3.88 17.90
C HIS A 217 21.63 4.69 19.20
N ASN A 218 20.49 5.20 19.67
CA ASN A 218 20.42 6.08 20.84
C ASN A 218 20.31 5.32 22.17
N TRP A 219 20.74 4.05 22.22
CA TRP A 219 20.62 3.21 23.42
C TRP A 219 21.35 3.74 24.65
N ARG A 220 22.38 4.59 24.48
CA ARG A 220 23.09 5.22 25.61
C ARG A 220 22.40 6.47 26.17
N SER A 221 21.50 7.06 25.41
CA SER A 221 20.87 8.35 25.75
C SER A 221 19.35 8.24 25.97
N CYS A 222 18.76 7.07 25.72
CA CYS A 222 17.34 6.83 25.97
C CYS A 222 17.08 6.34 27.40
N THR A 223 15.81 6.30 27.78
CA THR A 223 15.38 5.72 29.05
C THR A 223 15.64 4.21 29.08
N TYR A 224 15.80 3.67 30.29
CA TYR A 224 15.98 2.22 30.49
C TYR A 224 14.78 1.41 29.95
N GLU A 225 13.57 1.93 30.16
CA GLU A 225 12.32 1.30 29.69
C GLU A 225 12.29 1.09 28.17
N GLU A 226 12.78 2.04 27.37
CA GLU A 226 12.84 1.88 25.92
C GLU A 226 13.83 0.80 25.46
N ILE A 227 14.89 0.56 26.24
CA ILE A 227 15.88 -0.48 25.95
C ILE A 227 15.31 -1.84 26.34
N ASP A 228 14.67 -1.91 27.50
CA ASP A 228 13.98 -3.11 27.97
C ASP A 228 12.88 -3.53 26.98
N ASP A 229 12.09 -2.58 26.47
CA ASP A 229 11.10 -2.83 25.42
C ASP A 229 11.77 -3.36 24.13
N TYR A 230 12.87 -2.74 23.69
CA TYR A 230 13.57 -3.13 22.45
C TYR A 230 14.15 -4.55 22.54
N VAL A 231 14.82 -4.87 23.64
CA VAL A 231 15.41 -6.19 23.90
C VAL A 231 14.31 -7.21 24.17
N GLY A 232 13.26 -6.82 24.88
CA GLY A 232 12.07 -7.63 25.12
C GLY A 232 11.38 -8.07 23.84
N VAL A 233 11.28 -7.19 22.83
CA VAL A 233 10.78 -7.57 21.49
C VAL A 233 11.61 -8.66 20.83
N ILE A 234 12.94 -8.63 21.00
CA ILE A 234 13.83 -9.65 20.43
C ILE A 234 13.58 -11.00 21.14
N HIS A 235 13.48 -11.01 22.47
CA HIS A 235 13.16 -12.21 23.23
C HIS A 235 11.79 -12.77 22.85
N ASP A 236 10.75 -11.92 22.80
CA ASP A 236 9.40 -12.34 22.43
C ASP A 236 9.35 -12.93 21.01
N ALA A 237 10.15 -12.39 20.08
CA ALA A 237 10.24 -12.93 18.72
C ALA A 237 10.85 -14.34 18.70
N PHE A 238 11.92 -14.57 19.47
CA PHE A 238 12.52 -15.90 19.60
C PHE A 238 11.58 -16.89 20.29
N ASP A 239 10.89 -16.47 21.35
CA ASP A 239 9.90 -17.30 22.05
C ASP A 239 8.75 -17.74 21.14
N MET A 240 8.39 -16.90 20.15
CA MET A 240 7.38 -17.22 19.13
C MET A 240 7.95 -17.95 17.89
N ASN A 241 9.22 -18.37 17.91
CA ASN A 241 9.94 -19.02 16.80
C ASN A 241 10.03 -18.17 15.52
N TYR A 242 10.17 -16.84 15.66
CA TYR A 242 10.45 -15.95 14.54
C TYR A 242 11.96 -15.84 14.30
N GLY A 243 12.36 -15.80 13.03
CA GLY A 243 13.70 -15.36 12.67
C GLY A 243 13.87 -13.87 12.95
N VAL A 244 14.98 -13.44 13.57
CA VAL A 244 15.22 -12.03 13.90
C VAL A 244 16.33 -11.46 13.02
N CYS A 245 16.05 -10.33 12.36
CA CYS A 245 17.04 -9.58 11.58
C CYS A 245 17.12 -8.14 12.09
N VAL A 246 18.33 -7.69 12.41
CA VAL A 246 18.59 -6.32 12.87
C VAL A 246 19.46 -5.58 11.86
N LEU A 247 18.92 -4.51 11.28
CA LEU A 247 19.66 -3.66 10.34
C LEU A 247 20.35 -2.51 11.08
N ARG A 248 21.67 -2.41 10.93
CA ARG A 248 22.47 -1.27 11.41
C ARG A 248 23.08 -0.51 10.24
N MET A 249 22.84 0.81 10.19
CA MET A 249 23.47 1.73 9.25
C MET A 249 24.28 2.78 10.00
N LYS A 250 25.41 3.24 9.45
CA LYS A 250 26.29 4.22 10.13
C LYS A 250 25.57 5.54 10.46
N GLY A 251 24.69 6.01 9.57
CA GLY A 251 23.95 7.27 9.73
C GLY A 251 22.60 7.17 10.46
N GLY A 252 22.27 6.01 11.05
CA GLY A 252 20.92 5.77 11.54
C GLY A 252 19.93 5.42 10.42
N LEU A 253 18.67 5.17 10.80
CA LEU A 253 17.60 4.77 9.88
C LEU A 253 16.44 5.77 9.82
N ASP A 254 16.34 6.65 10.82
CA ASP A 254 15.19 7.54 11.01
C ASP A 254 15.43 8.91 10.37
N ILE A 255 14.58 9.27 9.42
CA ILE A 255 14.62 10.54 8.69
C ILE A 255 13.44 11.47 9.00
N SER A 256 12.62 11.15 10.01
CA SER A 256 11.43 11.94 10.40
C SER A 256 11.73 13.41 10.69
N THR A 257 12.91 13.72 11.23
CA THR A 257 13.36 15.08 11.54
C THR A 257 13.59 15.94 10.29
N ILE A 258 13.97 15.32 9.17
CA ILE A 258 14.22 16.00 7.89
C ILE A 258 12.89 16.30 7.20
N GLU A 259 11.94 15.37 7.21
CA GLU A 259 10.61 15.58 6.64
C GLU A 259 9.84 16.66 7.41
N THR A 260 9.89 16.66 8.74
CA THR A 260 9.23 17.69 9.56
C THR A 260 9.76 19.09 9.23
N LYS A 261 11.06 19.23 8.95
CA LYS A 261 11.66 20.51 8.51
C LYS A 261 11.20 20.92 7.11
N LYS A 262 11.12 19.96 6.19
CA LYS A 262 10.65 20.20 4.82
C LYS A 262 9.18 20.62 4.79
N ASP A 263 8.32 19.94 5.54
CA ASP A 263 6.90 20.30 5.66
C ASP A 263 6.74 21.69 6.28
N ARG A 264 7.54 22.03 7.30
CA ARG A 264 7.54 23.39 7.88
C ARG A 264 8.00 24.48 6.90
N MET A 265 9.01 24.22 6.08
CA MET A 265 9.46 25.16 5.03
C MET A 265 8.48 25.28 3.86
N THR A 266 7.70 24.25 3.56
CA THR A 266 6.71 24.28 2.48
C THR A 266 5.42 25.04 2.89
N ILE A 267 5.19 25.20 4.20
CA ILE A 267 4.03 25.92 4.76
C ILE A 267 4.29 27.44 4.92
N THR A 268 5.54 27.91 4.84
CA THR A 268 5.83 29.35 4.68
C THR A 268 5.54 29.79 3.25
N PRO A 269 4.50 30.61 2.98
CA PRO A 269 4.27 31.13 1.64
C PRO A 269 5.31 32.18 1.32
N ASP A 270 5.75 32.18 0.07
CA ASP A 270 6.53 33.22 -0.59
C ASP A 270 5.85 34.60 -0.42
N SER A 271 6.18 35.33 0.66
CA SER A 271 5.84 36.74 0.79
C SER A 271 6.97 37.55 0.16
N GLY A 272 6.94 37.65 -1.16
CA GLY A 272 8.00 38.28 -1.94
C GLY A 272 7.49 38.92 -3.22
N LEU A 273 6.46 39.77 -3.17
CA LEU A 273 6.27 40.85 -4.13
C LEU A 273 5.36 41.96 -3.55
N GLY A 274 5.95 43.04 -3.08
CA GLY A 274 5.24 44.27 -2.71
C GLY A 274 6.05 45.48 -3.14
N ARG A 275 5.58 46.19 -4.18
CA ARG A 275 6.07 47.52 -4.55
C ARG A 275 5.36 48.60 -3.69
N PRO A 276 5.97 49.79 -3.53
CA PRO A 276 5.86 50.59 -2.32
C PRO A 276 4.78 51.68 -2.40
N SER A 277 4.33 52.19 -1.25
CA SER A 277 4.40 53.63 -0.89
C SER A 277 3.60 54.02 0.37
N HIS A 278 4.11 55.05 1.05
CA HIS A 278 3.49 55.99 1.99
C HIS A 278 3.37 55.67 3.52
N SER A 279 4.43 56.10 4.23
CA SER A 279 4.49 57.08 5.34
C SER A 279 3.47 57.03 6.50
N LEU A 280 3.97 56.88 7.73
CA LEU A 280 4.09 57.98 8.72
C LEU A 280 4.99 57.58 9.92
N ASN A 281 5.81 58.54 10.36
CA ASN A 281 6.75 58.45 11.49
C ASN A 281 6.07 58.34 12.86
N THR A 282 6.75 57.73 13.84
CA THR A 282 7.13 58.38 15.11
C THR A 282 8.24 57.64 15.88
N GLU A 283 9.37 58.33 15.99
CA GLU A 283 10.24 58.52 17.16
C GLU A 283 10.98 57.39 17.93
N LYS A 284 12.32 57.58 17.91
CA LYS A 284 13.33 57.52 19.01
C LYS A 284 14.12 56.22 19.33
N LYS A 285 15.36 56.25 18.84
CA LYS A 285 16.66 55.67 19.28
C LYS A 285 16.92 55.83 20.82
N PRO A 286 17.94 55.17 21.45
CA PRO A 286 19.26 54.86 20.89
C PRO A 286 19.94 53.50 21.19
N THR A 287 20.65 53.01 20.17
CA THR A 287 22.05 52.54 20.09
C THR A 287 22.78 52.13 21.39
N THR A 288 23.38 50.94 21.38
CA THR A 288 24.80 50.75 21.78
C THR A 288 25.45 49.77 20.81
N LEU A 289 26.59 50.21 20.27
CA LEU A 289 27.49 49.55 19.32
C LEU A 289 28.59 48.86 20.11
N GLU A 290 28.96 47.61 19.76
CA GLU A 290 30.34 47.13 19.88
C GLU A 290 30.66 46.09 18.78
N LEU A 291 31.83 46.27 18.15
CA LEU A 291 32.59 45.41 17.24
C LEU A 291 34.06 45.89 17.39
N PRO A 292 35.11 45.16 16.94
CA PRO A 292 35.32 43.72 16.83
C PRO A 292 36.66 43.32 17.51
N ASN A 293 37.03 42.02 17.52
CA ASN A 293 38.45 41.69 17.58
C ASN A 293 38.80 40.40 16.82
N THR A 294 39.99 40.45 16.24
CA THR A 294 40.56 39.64 15.17
C THR A 294 41.49 38.51 15.66
N ASN A 295 41.61 37.44 14.85
CA ASN A 295 42.83 36.66 14.50
C ASN A 295 42.62 35.13 14.46
N GLY A 296 42.98 34.51 13.32
CA GLY A 296 42.92 33.08 13.01
C GLY A 296 44.09 32.25 13.58
N PRO A 297 44.55 31.11 12.98
CA PRO A 297 44.32 30.64 11.61
C PRO A 297 43.89 29.16 11.42
N THR A 298 43.67 28.85 10.14
CA THR A 298 43.47 27.61 9.39
C THR A 298 44.24 26.35 9.79
N GLU A 299 43.58 25.19 9.70
CA GLU A 299 44.12 23.96 9.10
C GLU A 299 43.01 23.22 8.34
N GLY A 300 43.27 22.93 7.06
CA GLY A 300 42.46 22.03 6.25
C GLY A 300 43.01 20.62 6.30
N ASN A 301 42.15 19.61 6.10
CA ASN A 301 42.56 18.45 5.31
C ASN A 301 41.37 17.71 4.71
N THR A 302 41.65 17.28 3.49
CA THR A 302 40.80 16.70 2.46
C THR A 302 40.34 15.27 2.73
N VAL A 303 39.21 14.97 2.07
CA VAL A 303 38.54 13.68 1.88
C VAL A 303 39.49 12.52 1.54
N SER A 304 39.26 11.34 2.14
CA SER A 304 39.47 10.07 1.44
C SER A 304 38.28 9.14 1.66
N SER A 305 37.82 8.60 0.54
CA SER A 305 36.62 7.79 0.36
C SER A 305 36.98 6.30 0.27
N THR A 306 36.33 5.46 1.07
CA THR A 306 36.15 4.02 0.78
C THR A 306 34.73 3.60 1.23
N PRO A 307 34.00 2.79 0.44
CA PRO A 307 32.64 2.39 0.76
C PRO A 307 32.65 1.10 1.60
N ASP A 308 32.64 1.23 2.92
CA ASP A 308 32.59 0.05 3.79
C ASP A 308 31.16 -0.42 4.07
N SER A 309 30.81 -1.50 3.37
CA SER A 309 30.15 -2.72 3.87
C SER A 309 28.93 -2.55 4.78
N VAL A 310 27.73 -2.86 4.24
CA VAL A 310 26.54 -3.17 5.02
C VAL A 310 26.76 -4.52 5.72
N GLN A 311 26.95 -4.52 7.04
CA GLN A 311 26.99 -5.77 7.83
C GLN A 311 25.57 -6.23 8.14
N LEU A 312 25.21 -7.41 7.61
CA LEU A 312 23.99 -8.13 7.93
C LEU A 312 24.35 -9.25 8.92
N THR A 313 23.89 -9.14 10.16
CA THR A 313 24.01 -10.22 11.14
C THR A 313 22.69 -10.99 11.18
N ILE A 314 22.68 -12.19 10.63
CA ILE A 314 21.56 -13.14 10.77
C ILE A 314 21.92 -14.08 11.92
N ALA A 315 21.21 -13.97 13.04
CA ALA A 315 21.28 -14.95 14.11
C ALA A 315 20.21 -16.02 13.82
N SER A 316 20.65 -17.24 13.55
CA SER A 316 19.77 -18.41 13.44
C SER A 316 20.26 -19.46 14.43
N ASP A 317 19.61 -19.54 15.58
CA ASP A 317 19.70 -20.73 16.41
C ASP A 317 18.64 -21.70 15.90
N LEU A 318 19.10 -22.76 15.23
CA LEU A 318 18.31 -23.97 15.06
C LEU A 318 19.10 -25.12 15.72
N PRO A 319 18.43 -26.01 16.48
CA PRO A 319 19.04 -27.21 17.02
C PRO A 319 19.47 -28.18 15.91
#